data_AF-A0A970PVX3-F1
#
_entry.id   AF-A0A970PVX3-F1
#
_cell.length_a   1.000
_cell.length_b   1.000
_cell.length_c   1.000
_cell.angle_alpha   90.00
_cell.angle_beta   90.00
_cell.angle_gamma   90.00
#
_symmetry.space_group_name_H-M   'P 1'
#
loop_
_entity.id
_entity.type
_entity.pdbx_description
1 polymer ?
#
loop_
_entity_poly.entity_id
_entity_poly.type
_entity_poly.pdbx_seq_one_letter_code
_entity_poly.pdbx_strand_id
1 'polypeptide(L)'
;MKKNFLQSPKQIIRHSLYCFSFFLLLFAAVQAHSQNPQCQWAEKIAGNSYDYAYSIITDESGNVYVAGSFDSPMLAFNNGITLSNSGDYDGYIAKYNSDGVCQWAEKIAGKGYDYVFSISTDINGNVYVAGYFKSSKLRFNNGIILTKSADVAGYIAKYNSDGVCQWAEKIAGTDGDYARSISTDLSGNVYVTGYFHSNKLTFNNGITLSNIGASDSYIAKYNSDGVCQWAEK
;
A
#
# COMPACT_ATOMS: atom_id res chain seq x y z
N MET A 1 70.28 49.60 -31.74
CA MET A 1 70.62 49.97 -33.13
C MET A 1 70.61 48.72 -33.99
N LYS A 2 69.76 48.75 -35.03
CA LYS A 2 69.72 47.95 -36.27
C LYS A 2 70.54 46.64 -36.30
N LYS A 3 69.85 45.53 -36.61
CA LYS A 3 70.17 44.68 -37.78
C LYS A 3 69.00 43.72 -38.07
N ASN A 4 68.29 44.02 -39.15
CA ASN A 4 67.53 43.04 -39.93
C ASN A 4 68.52 42.01 -40.50
N PHE A 5 68.13 40.75 -40.63
CA PHE A 5 68.44 39.95 -41.81
C PHE A 5 67.43 38.80 -41.95
N LEU A 6 66.71 38.82 -43.06
CA LEU A 6 65.95 37.72 -43.62
C LEU A 6 66.92 36.64 -44.13
N GLN A 7 66.62 35.36 -43.92
CA GLN A 7 66.67 34.34 -44.98
C GLN A 7 66.05 32.99 -44.55
N SER A 8 65.42 32.39 -45.55
CA SER A 8 64.67 31.12 -45.74
C SER A 8 65.50 29.82 -45.53
N PRO A 9 65.08 28.60 -45.99
CA PRO A 9 63.83 27.84 -45.89
C PRO A 9 64.08 26.35 -45.48
N LYS A 10 63.00 25.52 -45.54
CA LYS A 10 62.96 24.05 -45.76
C LYS A 10 63.26 23.10 -44.60
N GLN A 11 62.21 22.31 -44.33
CA GLN A 11 62.16 20.90 -43.91
C GLN A 11 62.86 20.59 -42.59
N ILE A 12 62.25 19.79 -41.73
CA ILE A 12 62.52 18.35 -41.59
C ILE A 12 61.51 17.87 -40.53
N ILE A 13 61.21 16.57 -40.58
CA ILE A 13 60.60 15.74 -39.52
C ILE A 13 59.08 15.55 -39.60
N ARG A 14 58.72 14.60 -40.46
CA ARG A 14 57.64 13.63 -40.23
C ARG A 14 57.71 13.11 -38.79
N HIS A 15 56.56 12.97 -38.13
CA HIS A 15 56.18 12.04 -37.03
C HIS A 15 55.33 12.79 -36.00
N SER A 16 54.02 12.93 -36.26
CA SER A 16 53.00 12.88 -35.21
C SER A 16 51.62 12.85 -35.86
N LEU A 17 51.24 11.70 -36.41
CA LEU A 17 49.88 11.46 -36.94
C LEU A 17 49.21 10.31 -36.19
N TYR A 18 49.36 10.25 -34.86
CA TYR A 18 48.61 9.33 -33.99
C TYR A 18 48.32 9.90 -32.58
N CYS A 19 48.31 11.23 -32.41
CA CYS A 19 47.94 11.86 -31.13
C CYS A 19 46.64 12.68 -31.16
N PHE A 20 45.91 12.71 -32.28
CA PHE A 20 44.68 13.51 -32.40
C PHE A 20 43.37 12.72 -32.44
N SER A 21 43.43 11.39 -32.35
CA SER A 21 42.24 10.53 -32.29
C SER A 21 41.87 10.07 -30.87
N PHE A 22 42.61 10.50 -29.85
CA PHE A 22 42.36 10.14 -28.44
C PHE A 22 41.98 11.34 -27.58
N PHE A 23 41.38 12.38 -28.20
CA PHE A 23 40.90 13.57 -27.50
C PHE A 23 39.41 13.88 -27.79
N LEU A 24 38.69 12.92 -28.39
CA LEU A 24 37.26 13.05 -28.72
C LEU A 24 36.40 11.89 -28.17
N LEU A 25 36.83 11.30 -27.05
CA LEU A 25 36.09 10.27 -26.31
C LEU A 25 36.07 10.57 -24.81
N LEU A 26 36.15 11.85 -24.44
CA LEU A 26 36.25 12.29 -23.05
C LEU A 26 35.38 13.51 -22.75
N PHE A 27 34.18 13.62 -23.34
CA PHE A 27 33.18 14.62 -22.93
C PHE A 27 31.73 14.14 -23.13
N ALA A 28 31.48 12.87 -22.81
CA ALA A 28 30.15 12.41 -22.44
C ALA A 28 30.29 11.40 -21.30
N ALA A 29 30.99 11.79 -20.25
CA ALA A 29 30.65 11.25 -18.94
C ALA A 29 29.24 11.75 -18.69
N VAL A 30 28.24 10.93 -19.04
CA VAL A 30 26.92 11.03 -18.46
C VAL A 30 27.20 10.90 -16.97
N GLN A 31 27.25 12.03 -16.28
CA GLN A 31 27.18 12.05 -14.83
C GLN A 31 25.79 11.50 -14.55
N ALA A 32 25.74 10.17 -14.37
CA ALA A 32 24.70 9.54 -13.60
C ALA A 32 24.84 10.17 -12.21
N HIS A 33 24.19 11.32 -12.04
CA HIS A 33 23.92 11.87 -10.75
C HIS A 33 23.08 10.79 -10.09
N SER A 34 23.71 10.05 -9.17
CA SER A 34 22.98 9.41 -8.10
C SER A 34 22.10 10.51 -7.52
N GLN A 35 20.79 10.43 -7.79
CA GLN A 35 19.82 11.32 -7.18
C GLN A 35 19.95 11.03 -5.70
N ASN A 36 20.62 11.92 -4.97
CA ASN A 36 20.71 11.81 -3.53
C ASN A 36 19.27 11.89 -3.02
N PRO A 37 18.66 10.79 -2.54
CA PRO A 37 17.23 10.77 -2.26
C PRO A 37 16.95 11.82 -1.19
N GLN A 38 16.34 12.94 -1.61
CA GLN A 38 15.87 13.97 -0.70
C GLN A 38 14.47 13.58 -0.23
N CYS A 39 14.29 13.48 1.08
CA CYS A 39 12.97 13.36 1.67
C CYS A 39 12.18 14.64 1.34
N GLN A 40 11.10 14.50 0.57
CA GLN A 40 10.23 15.63 0.24
C GLN A 40 9.34 15.99 1.43
N TRP A 41 8.76 14.98 2.08
CA TRP A 41 8.01 15.10 3.32
C TRP A 41 8.08 13.80 4.12
N ALA A 42 7.86 13.90 5.42
CA ALA A 42 7.67 12.77 6.32
C ALA A 42 6.60 13.15 7.33
N GLU A 43 5.60 12.29 7.50
CA GLU A 43 4.43 12.57 8.33
C GLU A 43 4.26 11.54 9.42
N LYS A 44 3.97 12.04 10.64
CA LYS A 44 3.70 11.20 11.81
C LYS A 44 2.21 10.87 11.85
N ILE A 45 1.88 9.58 11.90
CA ILE A 45 0.54 9.06 12.18
C ILE A 45 0.60 8.35 13.53
N ALA A 46 0.41 9.08 14.63
CA ALA A 46 0.52 8.49 15.96
C ALA A 46 -0.17 9.34 17.02
N GLY A 47 -0.60 8.67 18.09
CA GLY A 47 -0.96 9.25 19.37
C GLY A 47 0.13 8.99 20.42
N ASN A 48 -0.31 8.64 21.64
CA ASN A 48 0.55 8.49 22.82
C ASN A 48 0.71 7.02 23.27
N SER A 49 0.41 6.07 22.38
CA SER A 49 0.49 4.62 22.65
C SER A 49 1.03 3.89 21.39
N TYR A 50 0.68 2.63 21.16
CA TYR A 50 1.12 1.84 20.01
C TYR A 50 0.26 2.11 18.78
N ASP A 51 0.89 2.68 17.76
CA ASP A 51 0.28 3.00 16.47
C ASP A 51 1.11 2.41 15.35
N TYR A 52 0.46 1.67 14.45
CA TYR A 52 1.12 0.91 13.40
C TYR A 52 0.58 1.31 12.03
N ALA A 53 1.48 1.51 11.07
CA ALA A 53 1.17 1.54 9.64
C ALA A 53 1.68 0.25 9.02
N TYR A 54 0.78 -0.55 8.44
CA TYR A 54 1.10 -1.88 7.92
C TYR A 54 1.24 -1.91 6.40
N SER A 55 0.52 -1.04 5.69
CA SER A 55 0.49 -1.04 4.23
C SER A 55 0.32 0.37 3.68
N ILE A 56 0.95 0.62 2.53
CA ILE A 56 0.95 1.89 1.82
C ILE A 56 0.89 1.62 0.32
N ILE A 57 0.13 2.44 -0.40
CA ILE A 57 0.04 2.43 -1.86
C ILE A 57 -0.10 3.86 -2.41
N THR A 58 0.04 4.02 -3.72
CA THR A 58 -0.20 5.27 -4.42
C THR A 58 -1.12 5.08 -5.61
N ASP A 59 -1.92 6.09 -5.96
CA ASP A 59 -2.64 6.13 -7.24
C ASP A 59 -1.86 6.91 -8.31
N GLU A 60 -2.38 6.91 -9.54
CA GLU A 60 -1.75 7.60 -10.69
C GLU A 60 -1.73 9.13 -10.54
N SER A 61 -2.57 9.69 -9.66
CA SER A 61 -2.57 11.12 -9.33
C SER A 61 -1.55 11.47 -8.25
N GLY A 62 -0.81 10.49 -7.73
CA GLY A 62 0.16 10.67 -6.65
C GLY A 62 -0.47 10.79 -5.27
N ASN A 63 -1.75 10.48 -5.10
CA ASN A 63 -2.30 10.35 -3.75
C ASN A 63 -1.73 9.09 -3.09
N VAL A 64 -1.52 9.18 -1.78
CA VAL A 64 -0.98 8.09 -0.95
C VAL A 64 -2.08 7.56 -0.06
N TYR A 65 -2.22 6.25 0.03
CA TYR A 65 -3.17 5.60 0.94
C TYR A 65 -2.41 4.73 1.92
N VAL A 66 -2.76 4.84 3.20
CA VAL A 66 -2.13 4.10 4.30
C VAL A 66 -3.19 3.33 5.06
N ALA A 67 -2.86 2.10 5.46
CA ALA A 67 -3.68 1.27 6.34
C ALA A 67 -2.89 0.80 7.55
N GLY A 68 -3.57 0.68 8.69
CA GLY A 68 -2.93 0.33 9.94
C GLY A 68 -3.89 0.06 11.09
N SER A 69 -3.35 0.07 12.30
CA SER A 69 -4.14 -0.01 13.53
C SER A 69 -3.50 0.83 14.65
N PHE A 70 -4.30 1.26 15.62
CA PHE A 70 -3.85 2.09 16.73
C PHE A 70 -4.56 1.71 18.04
N ASP A 71 -3.83 1.76 19.16
CA ASP A 71 -4.41 1.67 20.51
C ASP A 71 -4.36 3.01 21.27
N SER A 72 -3.78 4.05 20.67
CA SER A 72 -3.84 5.41 21.20
C SER A 72 -5.29 5.88 21.38
N PRO A 73 -5.64 6.57 22.49
CA PRO A 73 -6.99 7.12 22.68
C PRO A 73 -7.47 8.01 21.53
N MET A 74 -6.51 8.68 20.87
CA MET A 74 -6.73 9.51 19.70
C MET A 74 -5.54 9.38 18.75
N LEU A 75 -5.82 9.09 17.48
CA LEU A 75 -4.87 9.16 16.37
C LEU A 75 -5.05 10.50 15.64
N ALA A 76 -3.98 11.24 15.41
CA ALA A 76 -4.02 12.57 14.79
C ALA A 76 -3.29 12.60 13.44
N PHE A 77 -3.82 13.41 12.52
CA PHE A 77 -3.31 13.63 11.17
C PHE A 77 -2.87 15.08 10.98
N ASN A 78 -2.02 15.34 9.98
CA ASN A 78 -1.36 16.63 9.77
C ASN A 78 -2.28 17.77 9.26
N ASN A 79 -3.57 17.52 9.08
CA ASN A 79 -4.58 18.50 8.69
C ASN A 79 -5.63 18.75 9.80
N GLY A 80 -5.43 18.21 11.00
CA GLY A 80 -6.37 18.32 12.13
C GLY A 80 -7.46 17.26 12.18
N ILE A 81 -7.54 16.34 11.21
CA ILE A 81 -8.39 15.14 11.33
C ILE A 81 -7.89 14.29 12.51
N THR A 82 -8.84 13.74 13.26
CA THR A 82 -8.55 12.82 14.37
C THR A 82 -9.49 11.63 14.34
N LEU A 83 -8.99 10.47 14.78
CA LEU A 83 -9.78 9.26 15.01
C LEU A 83 -9.70 8.87 16.49
N SER A 84 -10.84 8.73 17.15
CA SER A 84 -10.88 8.27 18.54
C SER A 84 -10.92 6.75 18.61
N ASN A 85 -10.12 6.14 19.47
CA ASN A 85 -10.17 4.70 19.72
C ASN A 85 -11.50 4.31 20.40
N SER A 86 -11.99 3.10 20.15
CA SER A 86 -13.27 2.55 20.60
C SER A 86 -13.16 1.18 21.25
N GLY A 87 -11.99 0.57 21.24
CA GLY A 87 -11.70 -0.79 21.68
C GLY A 87 -10.28 -0.93 22.21
N ASP A 88 -9.61 -2.02 21.87
CA ASP A 88 -8.20 -2.24 22.23
C ASP A 88 -7.31 -1.68 21.11
N TYR A 89 -7.35 -2.32 19.94
CA TYR A 89 -6.75 -1.82 18.71
C TYR A 89 -7.86 -1.54 17.71
N ASP A 90 -7.86 -0.35 17.13
CA ASP A 90 -8.79 0.02 16.08
C ASP A 90 -8.06 0.11 14.74
N GLY A 91 -8.69 -0.43 13.70
CA GLY A 91 -8.19 -0.31 12.34
C GLY A 91 -8.39 1.09 11.78
N TYR A 92 -7.48 1.57 10.93
CA TYR A 92 -7.68 2.79 10.18
C TYR A 92 -7.20 2.68 8.73
N ILE A 93 -7.78 3.55 7.90
CA ILE A 93 -7.26 3.91 6.59
C ILE A 93 -7.19 5.43 6.46
N ALA A 94 -6.24 5.93 5.69
CA ALA A 94 -6.12 7.36 5.41
C ALA A 94 -5.64 7.61 3.99
N LYS A 95 -6.09 8.71 3.41
CA LYS A 95 -5.62 9.24 2.13
C LYS A 95 -4.86 10.55 2.36
N TYR A 96 -3.75 10.70 1.64
CA TYR A 96 -2.96 11.92 1.54
C TYR A 96 -2.86 12.33 0.08
N ASN A 97 -2.75 13.64 -0.18
CA ASN A 97 -2.39 14.12 -1.50
C ASN A 97 -0.88 13.96 -1.76
N SER A 98 -0.42 14.33 -2.95
CA SER A 98 1.00 14.28 -3.34
C SER A 98 1.91 15.13 -2.46
N ASP A 99 1.37 16.18 -1.85
CA ASP A 99 2.09 17.10 -0.96
C ASP A 99 2.18 16.58 0.48
N GLY A 100 1.65 15.37 0.74
CA GLY A 100 1.68 14.76 2.07
C GLY A 100 0.59 15.27 3.02
N VAL A 101 -0.40 16.04 2.55
CA VAL A 101 -1.51 16.53 3.38
C VAL A 101 -2.64 15.51 3.41
N CYS A 102 -3.06 15.09 4.60
CA CYS A 102 -4.20 14.19 4.76
C CYS A 102 -5.47 14.81 4.13
N GLN A 103 -6.21 14.00 3.38
CA GLN A 103 -7.46 14.40 2.72
C GLN A 103 -8.66 13.85 3.49
N TRP A 104 -8.57 12.58 3.92
CA TRP A 104 -9.52 11.94 4.80
C TRP A 104 -8.84 10.81 5.58
N ALA A 105 -9.43 10.44 6.71
CA ALA A 105 -9.07 9.25 7.47
C ALA A 105 -10.33 8.60 8.04
N GLU A 106 -10.36 7.28 8.04
CA GLU A 106 -11.52 6.50 8.43
C GLU A 106 -11.13 5.35 9.34
N LYS A 107 -12.00 5.08 10.31
CA LYS A 107 -11.79 4.05 11.32
C LYS A 107 -12.66 2.83 11.02
N ILE A 108 -12.09 1.64 11.17
CA ILE A 108 -12.76 0.34 11.07
C ILE A 108 -12.64 -0.35 12.42
N ALA A 109 -13.70 -0.31 13.22
CA ALA A 109 -13.58 -0.65 14.64
C ALA A 109 -14.85 -1.18 15.30
N GLY A 110 -14.64 -1.90 16.39
CA GLY A 110 -15.63 -2.38 17.34
C GLY A 110 -15.20 -2.05 18.76
N LYS A 111 -15.21 -3.07 19.63
CA LYS A 111 -14.90 -2.95 21.08
C LYS A 111 -13.69 -3.77 21.51
N GLY A 112 -13.02 -4.46 20.60
CA GLY A 112 -11.86 -5.32 20.87
C GLY A 112 -10.70 -5.00 19.93
N TYR A 113 -9.98 -6.02 19.47
CA TYR A 113 -8.85 -5.90 18.56
C TYR A 113 -9.28 -5.98 17.09
N ASP A 114 -9.11 -4.92 16.34
CA ASP A 114 -9.50 -4.79 14.94
C ASP A 114 -8.33 -4.22 14.12
N TYR A 115 -7.98 -4.88 13.02
CA TYR A 115 -6.76 -4.60 12.28
C TYR A 115 -7.01 -4.49 10.78
N VAL A 116 -6.37 -3.51 10.13
CA VAL A 116 -6.29 -3.38 8.67
C VAL A 116 -4.85 -3.64 8.23
N PHE A 117 -4.56 -4.79 7.62
CA PHE A 117 -3.19 -5.17 7.27
C PHE A 117 -2.76 -4.76 5.87
N SER A 118 -3.71 -4.64 4.94
CA SER A 118 -3.40 -4.43 3.54
C SER A 118 -4.42 -3.52 2.89
N ILE A 119 -3.95 -2.68 1.98
CA ILE A 119 -4.73 -1.72 1.21
C ILE A 119 -4.34 -1.80 -0.26
N SER A 120 -5.34 -1.64 -1.15
CA SER A 120 -5.16 -1.57 -2.59
C SER A 120 -6.16 -0.58 -3.20
N THR A 121 -5.96 -0.14 -4.44
CA THR A 121 -6.86 0.76 -5.16
C THR A 121 -7.12 0.30 -6.58
N ASP A 122 -8.32 0.60 -7.09
CA ASP A 122 -8.59 0.51 -8.53
C ASP A 122 -8.37 1.84 -9.25
N ILE A 123 -8.49 1.80 -10.58
CA ILE A 123 -8.28 2.97 -11.46
C ILE A 123 -9.30 4.10 -11.21
N ASN A 124 -10.43 3.80 -10.56
CA ASN A 124 -11.44 4.80 -10.23
C ASN A 124 -11.19 5.42 -8.84
N GLY A 125 -10.08 5.06 -8.18
CA GLY A 125 -9.76 5.51 -6.83
C GLY A 125 -10.60 4.86 -5.74
N ASN A 126 -11.31 3.76 -6.02
CA ASN A 126 -11.90 2.98 -4.93
C ASN A 126 -10.80 2.30 -4.15
N VAL A 127 -10.97 2.21 -2.83
CA VAL A 127 -10.01 1.65 -1.90
C VAL A 127 -10.52 0.30 -1.42
N TYR A 128 -9.65 -0.70 -1.40
CA TYR A 128 -9.94 -2.05 -0.95
C TYR A 128 -9.01 -2.40 0.20
N VAL A 129 -9.55 -2.98 1.26
CA VAL A 129 -8.78 -3.38 2.44
C VAL A 129 -8.98 -4.83 2.81
N ALA A 130 -7.96 -5.44 3.40
CA ALA A 130 -8.04 -6.73 4.07
C ALA A 130 -7.54 -6.63 5.51
N GLY A 131 -8.19 -7.39 6.39
CA GLY A 131 -7.88 -7.39 7.80
C GLY A 131 -8.54 -8.53 8.55
N TYR A 132 -8.43 -8.49 9.88
CA TYR A 132 -9.22 -9.34 10.76
C TYR A 132 -9.68 -8.57 11.98
N PHE A 133 -10.72 -9.08 12.62
CA PHE A 133 -11.31 -8.48 13.80
C PHE A 133 -11.62 -9.52 14.87
N LYS A 134 -11.43 -9.11 16.13
CA LYS A 134 -11.79 -9.86 17.34
C LYS A 134 -12.97 -9.21 18.07
N SER A 135 -13.40 -8.03 17.66
CA SER A 135 -14.65 -7.40 18.11
C SER A 135 -15.86 -8.28 17.81
N SER A 136 -16.88 -8.26 18.69
CA SER A 136 -18.15 -8.95 18.40
C SER A 136 -18.87 -8.36 17.18
N LYS A 137 -18.72 -7.06 16.96
CA LYS A 137 -19.25 -6.30 15.82
C LYS A 137 -18.21 -5.31 15.32
N LEU A 138 -17.78 -5.46 14.06
CA LEU A 138 -16.93 -4.51 13.35
C LEU A 138 -17.82 -3.52 12.58
N ARG A 139 -17.59 -2.22 12.71
CA ARG A 139 -18.41 -1.16 12.10
C ARG A 139 -17.63 -0.36 11.07
N PHE A 140 -18.36 0.03 10.02
CA PHE A 140 -17.89 0.87 8.92
C PHE A 140 -18.61 2.22 8.93
N ASN A 141 -18.03 3.23 8.30
CA ASN A 141 -18.52 4.62 8.34
C ASN A 141 -19.84 4.87 7.58
N ASN A 142 -20.36 3.87 6.86
CA ASN A 142 -21.67 3.93 6.20
C ASN A 142 -22.78 3.16 6.94
N GLY A 143 -22.48 2.62 8.12
CA GLY A 143 -23.43 1.83 8.92
C GLY A 143 -23.41 0.31 8.65
N ILE A 144 -22.58 -0.19 7.72
CA ILE A 144 -22.35 -1.64 7.58
C ILE A 144 -21.74 -2.20 8.88
N ILE A 145 -22.20 -3.39 9.27
CA ILE A 145 -21.72 -4.10 10.46
C ILE A 145 -21.44 -5.57 10.12
N LEU A 146 -20.20 -6.01 10.38
CA LEU A 146 -19.85 -7.43 10.34
C LEU A 146 -19.91 -8.01 11.76
N THR A 147 -20.50 -9.19 11.93
CA THR A 147 -20.56 -9.90 13.21
C THR A 147 -19.60 -11.08 13.22
N LYS A 148 -18.82 -11.19 14.29
CA LYS A 148 -17.81 -12.24 14.46
C LYS A 148 -18.46 -13.62 14.59
N SER A 149 -17.93 -14.62 13.89
CA SER A 149 -18.41 -16.02 13.98
C SER A 149 -17.65 -16.89 14.98
N ALA A 150 -16.40 -16.54 15.32
CA ALA A 150 -15.50 -17.33 16.17
C ALA A 150 -14.59 -16.43 17.02
N ASP A 151 -13.36 -16.82 17.36
CA ASP A 151 -12.43 -15.94 18.09
C ASP A 151 -11.90 -14.79 17.21
N VAL A 152 -11.60 -15.08 15.94
CA VAL A 152 -11.08 -14.12 14.96
C VAL A 152 -11.82 -14.31 13.64
N ALA A 153 -12.19 -13.21 12.99
CA ALA A 153 -12.80 -13.24 11.66
C ALA A 153 -12.03 -12.35 10.70
N GLY A 154 -11.64 -12.91 9.55
CA GLY A 154 -11.10 -12.16 8.43
C GLY A 154 -12.18 -11.33 7.76
N TYR A 155 -11.79 -10.22 7.15
CA TYR A 155 -12.71 -9.42 6.35
C TYR A 155 -11.99 -8.73 5.19
N ILE A 156 -12.79 -8.35 4.20
CA ILE A 156 -12.44 -7.38 3.17
C ILE A 156 -13.50 -6.29 3.09
N ALA A 157 -13.12 -5.12 2.62
CA ALA A 157 -14.07 -4.03 2.39
C ALA A 157 -13.65 -3.14 1.25
N LYS A 158 -14.63 -2.51 0.61
CA LYS A 158 -14.46 -1.47 -0.40
C LYS A 158 -14.95 -0.13 0.12
N TYR A 159 -14.22 0.92 -0.23
CA TYR A 159 -14.56 2.31 -0.03
C TYR A 159 -14.49 3.04 -1.38
N ASN A 160 -15.30 4.09 -1.54
CA ASN A 160 -15.15 4.99 -2.69
C ASN A 160 -13.95 5.95 -2.47
N SER A 161 -13.68 6.80 -3.47
CA SER A 161 -12.58 7.77 -3.45
C SER A 161 -12.67 8.81 -2.32
N ASP A 162 -13.88 9.01 -1.79
CA ASP A 162 -14.20 9.94 -0.70
C ASP A 162 -14.11 9.29 0.68
N GLY A 163 -13.69 8.02 0.74
CA GLY A 163 -13.53 7.28 1.99
C GLY A 163 -14.82 6.71 2.55
N VAL A 164 -15.94 6.67 1.80
CA VAL A 164 -17.20 6.07 2.27
C VAL A 164 -17.26 4.60 1.91
N CYS A 165 -17.48 3.72 2.90
CA CYS A 165 -17.60 2.28 2.66
C CYS A 165 -18.76 1.99 1.70
N GLN A 166 -18.54 1.08 0.75
CA GLN A 166 -19.51 0.65 -0.26
C GLN A 166 -20.04 -0.75 0.05
N TRP A 167 -19.14 -1.66 0.41
CA TRP A 167 -19.46 -3.00 0.89
C TRP A 167 -18.37 -3.51 1.83
N ALA A 168 -18.71 -4.49 2.66
CA ALA A 168 -17.77 -5.23 3.47
C ALA A 168 -18.20 -6.69 3.54
N GLU A 169 -17.24 -7.60 3.46
CA GLU A 169 -17.47 -9.04 3.44
C GLU A 169 -16.59 -9.76 4.45
N LYS A 170 -17.19 -10.72 5.15
CA LYS A 170 -16.51 -11.54 6.14
C LYS A 170 -15.95 -12.79 5.48
N ILE A 171 -14.69 -13.10 5.75
CA ILE A 171 -14.02 -14.34 5.36
C ILE A 171 -13.72 -15.12 6.63
N ALA A 172 -14.70 -15.91 7.09
CA ALA A 172 -14.58 -16.67 8.32
C ALA A 172 -15.53 -17.87 8.37
N GLY A 173 -15.06 -18.96 8.98
CA GLY A 173 -15.79 -20.14 9.41
C GLY A 173 -16.04 -20.12 10.92
N THR A 174 -15.74 -21.25 11.57
CA THR A 174 -16.06 -21.56 12.97
C THR A 174 -14.89 -21.41 13.94
N ASP A 175 -13.68 -21.15 13.45
CA ASP A 175 -12.46 -20.90 14.23
C ASP A 175 -11.76 -19.61 13.73
N GLY A 176 -10.56 -19.32 14.22
CA GLY A 176 -9.79 -18.15 13.84
C GLY A 176 -9.36 -18.17 12.37
N ASP A 177 -9.90 -17.25 11.58
CA ASP A 177 -9.56 -17.11 10.16
C ASP A 177 -9.13 -15.69 9.84
N TYR A 178 -8.22 -15.55 8.88
CA TYR A 178 -7.45 -14.32 8.69
C TYR A 178 -7.42 -13.93 7.21
N ALA A 179 -7.72 -12.67 6.90
CA ALA A 179 -7.35 -12.03 5.64
C ALA A 179 -6.11 -11.16 5.89
N ARG A 180 -5.07 -11.31 5.06
CA ARG A 180 -3.74 -10.72 5.30
C ARG A 180 -3.29 -9.78 4.20
N SER A 181 -3.57 -10.09 2.95
CA SER A 181 -3.17 -9.26 1.80
C SER A 181 -4.31 -9.10 0.83
N ILE A 182 -4.37 -7.95 0.17
CA ILE A 182 -5.33 -7.62 -0.88
C ILE A 182 -4.62 -6.94 -2.04
N SER A 183 -5.05 -7.25 -3.26
CA SER A 183 -4.61 -6.59 -4.49
C SER A 183 -5.77 -6.50 -5.47
N THR A 184 -5.73 -5.52 -6.36
CA THR A 184 -6.73 -5.33 -7.41
C THR A 184 -6.12 -5.37 -8.80
N ASP A 185 -6.89 -5.87 -9.77
CA ASP A 185 -6.55 -5.70 -11.18
C ASP A 185 -7.20 -4.44 -11.78
N LEU A 186 -6.84 -4.10 -13.01
CA LEU A 186 -7.36 -2.92 -13.72
C LEU A 186 -8.87 -3.00 -14.00
N SER A 187 -9.48 -4.18 -13.89
CA SER A 187 -10.93 -4.36 -14.01
C SER A 187 -11.67 -4.22 -12.68
N GLY A 188 -10.95 -3.92 -11.59
CA GLY A 188 -11.51 -3.82 -10.24
C GLY A 188 -11.84 -5.16 -9.60
N ASN A 189 -11.33 -6.28 -10.13
CA ASN A 189 -11.41 -7.54 -9.40
C ASN A 189 -10.42 -7.50 -8.24
N VAL A 190 -10.80 -8.16 -7.15
CA VAL A 190 -10.08 -8.16 -5.89
C VAL A 190 -9.50 -9.55 -5.65
N TYR A 191 -8.22 -9.63 -5.31
CA TYR A 191 -7.51 -10.86 -4.97
C TYR A 191 -7.07 -10.78 -3.52
N VAL A 192 -7.44 -11.78 -2.74
CA VAL A 192 -7.23 -11.80 -1.28
C VAL A 192 -6.48 -13.05 -0.91
N THR A 193 -5.47 -12.92 -0.05
CA THR A 193 -4.79 -14.06 0.56
C THR A 193 -4.86 -14.02 2.07
N GLY A 194 -4.76 -15.20 2.67
CA GLY A 194 -4.81 -15.36 4.10
C GLY A 194 -4.62 -16.82 4.50
N TYR A 195 -5.00 -17.12 5.74
CA TYR A 195 -4.99 -18.48 6.26
C TYR A 195 -6.18 -18.69 7.20
N PHE A 196 -6.57 -19.94 7.38
CA PHE A 196 -7.76 -20.30 8.14
C PHE A 196 -7.50 -21.55 8.99
N HIS A 197 -7.99 -21.52 10.24
CA HIS A 197 -7.97 -22.67 11.16
C HIS A 197 -9.28 -23.46 11.09
N SER A 198 -10.36 -22.84 10.61
CA SER A 198 -11.67 -23.48 10.48
C SER A 198 -11.62 -24.74 9.63
N ASN A 199 -12.31 -25.80 10.06
CA ASN A 199 -12.49 -27.03 9.25
C ASN A 199 -13.04 -26.74 7.85
N LYS A 200 -13.88 -25.71 7.72
CA LYS A 200 -14.41 -25.22 6.44
C LYS A 200 -14.40 -23.70 6.42
N LEU A 201 -13.96 -23.12 5.31
CA LEU A 201 -14.08 -21.70 5.01
C LEU A 201 -15.04 -21.54 3.84
N THR A 202 -16.20 -20.91 4.06
CA THR A 202 -17.24 -20.70 3.05
C THR A 202 -17.32 -19.23 2.67
N PHE A 203 -17.25 -18.96 1.36
CA PHE A 203 -17.32 -17.63 0.76
C PHE A 203 -18.76 -17.21 0.47
N ASN A 204 -19.00 -15.91 0.22
CA ASN A 204 -20.35 -15.36 0.04
C ASN A 204 -21.10 -15.85 -1.22
N ASN A 205 -20.43 -16.56 -2.12
CA ASN A 205 -21.03 -17.24 -3.27
C ASN A 205 -21.28 -18.75 -3.03
N GLY A 206 -20.97 -19.26 -1.84
CA GLY A 206 -21.13 -20.68 -1.47
C GLY A 206 -19.91 -21.57 -1.74
N ILE A 207 -18.85 -21.08 -2.39
CA ILE A 207 -17.59 -21.82 -2.51
C ILE A 207 -17.07 -22.16 -1.11
N THR A 208 -16.60 -23.40 -0.93
CA THR A 208 -16.10 -23.86 0.37
C THR A 208 -14.76 -24.55 0.22
N LEU A 209 -13.78 -24.11 1.01
CA LEU A 209 -12.48 -24.77 1.19
C LEU A 209 -12.53 -25.59 2.47
N SER A 210 -11.94 -26.79 2.48
CA SER A 210 -11.85 -27.63 3.68
C SER A 210 -10.43 -27.64 4.19
N ASN A 211 -10.21 -27.51 5.49
CA ASN A 211 -8.88 -27.56 6.10
C ASN A 211 -8.40 -29.02 6.24
N ILE A 212 -7.11 -29.30 6.01
CA ILE A 212 -6.52 -30.65 6.18
C ILE A 212 -5.60 -30.73 7.42
N GLY A 213 -5.09 -29.61 7.93
CA GLY A 213 -4.09 -29.55 8.98
C GLY A 213 -4.48 -28.66 10.17
N ALA A 214 -3.49 -27.96 10.74
CA ALA A 214 -3.74 -26.96 11.79
C ALA A 214 -4.10 -25.58 11.19
N SER A 215 -3.63 -25.30 9.98
CA SER A 215 -3.90 -24.08 9.23
C SER A 215 -3.58 -24.32 7.76
N ASP A 216 -4.47 -23.88 6.88
CA ASP A 216 -4.24 -23.87 5.43
C ASP A 216 -4.23 -22.41 4.95
N SER A 217 -3.41 -22.10 3.95
CA SER A 217 -3.48 -20.80 3.27
C SER A 217 -4.64 -20.80 2.28
N TYR A 218 -5.07 -19.62 1.85
CA TYR A 218 -6.00 -19.51 0.73
C TYR A 218 -5.67 -18.32 -0.16
N ILE A 219 -6.13 -18.41 -1.40
CA ILE A 219 -6.29 -17.29 -2.33
C ILE A 219 -7.73 -17.27 -2.83
N ALA A 220 -8.33 -16.10 -2.89
CA ALA A 220 -9.69 -15.92 -3.39
C ALA A 220 -9.75 -14.71 -4.33
N LYS A 221 -10.54 -14.83 -5.40
CA LYS A 221 -10.90 -13.72 -6.27
C LYS A 221 -12.34 -13.30 -6.01
N TYR A 222 -12.58 -12.00 -5.96
CA TYR A 222 -13.89 -11.37 -5.94
C TYR A 222 -14.03 -10.41 -7.13
N ASN A 223 -15.25 -10.19 -7.58
CA ASN A 223 -15.55 -9.11 -8.51
C ASN A 223 -15.63 -7.76 -7.75
N SER A 224 -15.82 -6.66 -8.48
CA SER A 224 -15.90 -5.31 -7.94
C SER A 224 -17.10 -5.05 -7.02
N ASP A 225 -18.12 -5.91 -7.10
CA ASP A 225 -19.32 -5.92 -6.25
C ASP A 225 -19.13 -6.73 -4.95
N GLY A 226 -17.94 -7.30 -4.75
CA GLY A 226 -17.62 -8.06 -3.53
C GLY A 226 -18.10 -9.51 -3.55
N VAL A 227 -18.52 -10.06 -4.70
CA VAL A 227 -18.93 -11.47 -4.81
C VAL A 227 -17.76 -12.35 -5.20
N CYS A 228 -17.50 -13.40 -4.42
CA CYS A 228 -16.44 -14.36 -4.72
C CYS A 228 -16.68 -15.02 -6.10
N GLN A 229 -15.62 -15.20 -6.87
CA GLN A 229 -15.64 -15.81 -8.21
C GLN A 229 -14.98 -17.19 -8.19
N TRP A 230 -13.86 -17.31 -7.48
CA TRP A 230 -13.18 -18.58 -7.21
C TRP A 230 -12.34 -18.44 -5.94
N ALA A 231 -12.03 -19.59 -5.31
CA ALA A 231 -11.10 -19.66 -4.20
C ALA A 231 -10.36 -21.01 -4.20
N GLU A 232 -9.09 -20.99 -3.80
CA GLU A 232 -8.20 -22.15 -3.71
C GLU A 232 -7.38 -22.11 -2.41
N LYS A 233 -6.84 -23.25 -1.98
CA LYS A 233 -6.02 -23.42 -0.77
C LYS A 233 -4.70 -24.12 -1.06
#